data_AF-A0A960PQD0-F1
#
_entry.id   AF-A0A960PQD0-F1
#
_cell.length_a   1.000
_cell.length_b   1.000
_cell.length_c   1.000
_cell.angle_alpha   90.00
_cell.angle_beta   90.00
_cell.angle_gamma   90.00
#
_symmetry.space_group_name_H-M   'P 1'
#
loop_
_entity.id
_entity.type
_entity.pdbx_description
1 polymer ?
#
loop_
_entity_poly.entity_id
_entity_poly.type
_entity_poly.pdbx_seq_one_letter_code
_entity_poly.pdbx_strand_id
1 'polypeptide(L)' 'MFLVCLSILASGLVARTGGSDTAVAGPALPRPAVDADYYEDGSPVQAKVELGRLLFFDKILSGNRNISCAT' A
#
# COMPACT_ATOMS: atom_id res chain seq x y z
N MET A 1 19.78 28.52 -37.82
CA MET A 1 19.24 27.14 -37.92
C MET A 1 20.05 26.17 -37.06
N PHE A 2 20.21 26.47 -35.76
CA PHE A 2 20.87 25.57 -34.78
C PHE A 2 20.18 25.62 -33.40
N LEU A 3 19.07 26.36 -33.28
CA LEU A 3 18.39 26.65 -32.01
C LEU A 3 17.01 25.98 -31.86
N VAL A 4 16.61 25.08 -32.76
CA VAL A 4 15.31 24.38 -32.69
C VAL A 4 15.43 22.98 -32.06
N CYS A 5 16.64 22.49 -31.78
CA CYS A 5 16.85 21.12 -31.28
C CYS A 5 16.82 20.96 -29.74
N LEU A 6 16.74 22.04 -28.94
CA LEU A 6 16.84 21.93 -27.48
C LEU A 6 15.49 21.73 -26.75
N SER A 7 14.35 21.89 -27.43
CA SER A 7 13.02 21.84 -26.80
C SER A 7 12.31 20.47 -26.84
N ILE A 8 12.90 19.43 -27.44
CA ILE A 8 12.21 18.14 -27.65
C ILE A 8 12.45 17.13 -26.51
N LEU A 9 13.28 17.44 -25.51
CA LEU A 9 13.63 16.49 -24.43
C LEU A 9 12.66 16.44 -23.23
N ALA A 10 11.54 17.18 -23.23
CA ALA A 10 10.71 17.33 -22.02
C ALA A 10 9.33 16.64 -22.03
N SER A 11 8.98 15.82 -23.02
CA SER A 11 7.67 15.15 -23.01
C SER A 11 7.69 13.81 -23.71
N GLY A 12 7.58 12.72 -22.93
CA GLY A 12 7.13 11.45 -23.47
C GLY A 12 7.70 10.20 -22.81
N LEU A 13 7.32 9.91 -21.56
CA LEU A 13 7.17 8.51 -21.15
C LEU A 13 5.86 8.35 -20.37
N VAL A 14 4.75 8.30 -21.11
CA VAL A 14 3.48 7.77 -20.59
C VAL A 14 3.49 6.27 -20.86
N ALA A 15 3.82 5.47 -19.84
CA ALA A 15 3.57 4.04 -19.87
C ALA A 15 2.09 3.79 -19.57
N ARG A 16 1.33 3.40 -20.59
CA ARG A 16 -0.04 2.88 -20.46
C ARG A 16 -0.10 1.50 -21.08
N THR A 17 -0.39 0.49 -20.28
CA THR A 17 -1.37 -0.57 -20.57
C THR A 17 -1.68 -1.35 -19.28
N GLY A 18 -2.69 -0.89 -18.53
CA GLY A 18 -3.38 -1.76 -17.57
C GLY A 18 -4.42 -2.57 -18.34
N GLY A 19 -4.18 -3.87 -18.49
CA GLY A 19 -5.11 -4.80 -19.14
C GLY A 19 -6.44 -4.86 -18.39
N SER A 20 -7.54 -4.72 -19.13
CA SER A 20 -8.90 -4.82 -18.62
C SER A 20 -9.47 -6.17 -19.06
N ASP A 21 -9.31 -7.18 -18.22
CA ASP A 21 -10.11 -8.40 -18.31
C ASP A 21 -11.55 -8.03 -17.93
N THR A 22 -12.48 -8.23 -18.86
CA THR A 22 -13.90 -7.95 -18.66
C THR A 22 -14.51 -8.98 -17.72
N ALA A 23 -14.47 -8.69 -16.42
CA ALA A 23 -15.22 -9.42 -15.40
C ALA A 23 -16.55 -8.72 -15.12
N VAL A 24 -17.61 -9.51 -14.89
CA VAL A 24 -18.97 -9.08 -14.52
C VAL A 24 -18.90 -8.00 -13.44
N ALA A 25 -19.44 -6.81 -13.72
CA ALA A 25 -19.28 -5.62 -12.89
C ALA A 25 -20.03 -5.74 -11.56
N GLY A 26 -19.34 -6.23 -10.53
CA GLY A 26 -19.64 -5.87 -9.15
C GLY A 26 -19.45 -4.36 -8.93
N PRO A 27 -19.93 -3.80 -7.80
CA PRO A 27 -19.69 -2.39 -7.48
C PRO A 27 -18.20 -2.06 -7.59
N ALA A 28 -17.90 -0.88 -8.13
CA ALA A 28 -16.52 -0.43 -8.32
C ALA A 28 -15.77 -0.51 -6.98
N LEU A 29 -14.77 -1.39 -6.92
CA LEU A 29 -13.95 -1.55 -5.73
C LEU A 29 -13.02 -0.34 -5.57
N PRO A 30 -12.67 0.04 -4.33
CA PRO A 30 -11.67 1.07 -4.11
C PRO A 30 -10.33 0.67 -4.73
N ARG A 31 -9.50 1.69 -5.04
CA ARG A 31 -8.11 1.44 -5.46
C ARG A 31 -7.37 0.64 -4.37
N PRO A 32 -6.40 -0.21 -4.72
CA PRO A 32 -5.52 -0.84 -3.75
C PRO A 32 -4.88 0.21 -2.82
N ALA A 33 -4.71 -0.17 -1.56
CA ALA A 33 -3.99 0.64 -0.60
C ALA A 33 -2.51 0.74 -1.00
N VAL A 34 -1.92 1.92 -0.77
CA VAL A 34 -0.49 2.18 -0.90
C VAL A 34 0.06 2.58 0.46
N ASP A 35 1.38 2.54 0.66
CA ASP A 35 2.00 2.82 1.95
C ASP A 35 1.61 4.19 2.53
N ALA A 36 1.43 5.19 1.67
CA ALA A 36 0.96 6.53 2.03
C ALA A 36 -0.48 6.60 2.56
N ASP A 37 -1.27 5.51 2.44
CA ASP A 37 -2.59 5.40 3.06
C ASP A 37 -2.51 4.97 4.54
N TYR A 38 -1.34 4.55 5.02
CA TYR A 38 -1.10 4.10 6.40
C TYR A 38 -0.33 5.15 7.21
N TYR A 39 -0.39 5.03 8.54
CA TYR A 39 0.43 5.86 9.42
C TYR A 39 1.92 5.67 9.14
N GLU A 40 2.68 6.77 9.25
CA GLU A 40 4.13 6.79 9.02
C GLU A 40 4.55 6.31 7.61
N ASP A 41 3.67 6.48 6.61
CA ASP A 41 3.89 6.03 5.21
C ASP A 41 4.33 4.56 5.13
N GLY A 42 3.70 3.70 5.93
CA GLY A 42 4.03 2.26 5.98
C GLY A 42 5.36 1.94 6.67
N SER A 43 6.05 2.93 7.23
CA SER A 43 7.36 2.78 7.89
C SER A 43 7.30 3.10 9.39
N PRO A 44 6.62 2.27 10.20
CA PRO A 44 6.52 2.48 11.64
C PRO A 44 7.89 2.37 12.34
N VAL A 45 8.05 3.09 13.45
CA VAL A 45 9.24 2.97 14.30
C VAL A 45 9.43 1.53 14.81
N GLN A 46 10.67 1.04 14.81
CA GLN A 46 11.00 -0.36 15.13
C GLN A 46 10.48 -0.80 16.50
N ALA A 47 10.51 0.07 17.51
CA ALA A 47 9.98 -0.24 18.84
C ALA A 47 8.49 -0.63 18.82
N LYS A 48 7.66 -0.04 17.94
CA LYS A 48 6.24 -0.40 17.79
C LYS A 48 6.08 -1.75 17.11
N VAL A 49 6.95 -2.07 16.15
CA VAL A 49 6.97 -3.37 15.46
C VAL A 49 7.32 -4.48 16.44
N GLU A 50 8.35 -4.27 17.26
CA GLU A 50 8.77 -5.22 18.29
C GLU A 50 7.70 -5.43 19.36
N LEU A 51 7.08 -4.34 19.82
CA LEU A 51 5.95 -4.42 20.74
C LEU A 51 4.79 -5.21 20.13
N GLY A 52 4.40 -4.89 18.89
CA GLY A 52 3.35 -5.61 18.17
C GLY A 52 3.65 -7.10 18.03
N ARG A 53 4.90 -7.47 17.74
CA ARG A 53 5.35 -8.87 17.66
C ARG A 53 5.15 -9.62 18.98
N LEU A 54 5.36 -8.97 20.12
CA LEU A 54 5.10 -9.56 21.44
C LEU A 54 3.59 -9.70 21.69
N LEU A 55 2.82 -8.65 21.41
CA LEU A 55 1.39 -8.59 21.67
C LEU A 55 0.56 -9.50 20.74
N PHE A 56 1.07 -9.83 19.55
CA PHE A 56 0.37 -10.64 18.55
C PHE A 56 -0.09 -12.01 19.08
N PHE A 57 0.68 -12.57 20.01
CA PHE A 57 0.39 -13.88 20.62
C PHE A 57 -0.29 -13.76 21.98
N ASP A 58 -0.39 -12.56 22.53
CA ASP A 58 -0.86 -12.36 23.89
C ASP A 58 -2.39 -12.43 23.97
N LYS A 59 -2.87 -13.50 24.62
CA LYS A 59 -4.30 -13.75 24.79
C LYS A 59 -4.93 -12.83 25.83
N ILE A 60 -4.14 -12.20 26.71
CA ILE A 60 -4.67 -11.33 27.77
C ILE A 60 -5.42 -10.12 27.20
N LEU A 61 -5.10 -9.74 25.95
CA LEU A 61 -5.74 -8.65 25.22
C LEU A 61 -7.18 -8.99 24.81
N SER A 62 -7.55 -10.28 24.81
CA SER A 62 -8.94 -10.70 24.64
C SER A 62 -9.68 -10.77 25.97
N GLY A 63 -10.93 -10.32 25.99
CA GLY A 63 -11.77 -10.32 27.19
C GLY A 63 -11.97 -11.71 27.81
N ASN A 64 -11.93 -12.78 27.01
CA ASN A 64 -12.04 -14.16 27.48
C ASN A 64 -10.68 -14.83 27.76
N ARG A 65 -9.58 -14.12 27.48
CA ARG A 65 -8.18 -14.58 27.66
C ARG A 65 -7.82 -15.88 26.94
N ASN A 66 -8.60 -16.25 25.92
CA ASN A 66 -8.41 -17.49 25.18
C ASN A 66 -7.95 -17.27 23.73
N ILE A 67 -8.23 -16.12 23.14
CA ILE A 67 -7.93 -15.79 21.73
C ILE A 67 -6.91 -14.66 21.65
N SER A 68 -6.00 -14.75 20.69
CA SER A 68 -5.10 -13.67 20.27
C SER A 68 -5.10 -13.58 18.74
N CYS A 69 -4.38 -12.63 18.14
CA CYS A 69 -4.33 -12.51 16.68
C CYS A 69 -3.73 -13.74 15.99
N ALA A 70 -2.91 -14.52 16.71
CA ALA A 70 -2.29 -15.73 16.20
C ALA A 70 -3.19 -17.00 16.22
N THR A 71 -4.45 -16.90 16.68
CA THR A 71 -5.38 -18.04 16.82
C THR A 71 -6.65 -17.79 16.01
#